data_AF-A0A354UEA5-F1
#
_entry.id   AF-A0A354UEA5-F1
#
_cell.length_a   1.000
_cell.length_b   1.000
_cell.length_c   1.000
_cell.angle_alpha   90.00
_cell.angle_beta   90.00
_cell.angle_gamma   90.00
#
_symmetry.space_group_name_H-M   'P 1'
#
loop_
_entity.id
_entity.type
_entity.pdbx_description
1 polymer ?
#
loop_
_entity_poly.entity_id
_entity_poly.type
_entity_poly.pdbx_seq_one_letter_code
_entity_poly.pdbx_strand_id
1 'polypeptide(L)' 'MALDAFNISKTVNKLNELLTGAKINKVNQPNKEEITLSVYCCGKTLKLVISAHAKYARIALTDLNKTNPLVAPN' A
#
# COMPACT_ATOMS: atom_id res chain seq x y z
N MET A 1 7.80 0.40 15.09
CA MET A 1 8.91 1.34 14.88
C MET A 1 8.34 2.67 14.42
N ALA A 2 8.90 3.78 14.89
CA ALA A 2 8.45 5.11 14.47
C ALA A 2 8.75 5.33 12.98
N LEU A 3 7.88 6.07 12.30
CA LEU A 3 8.06 6.46 10.91
C LEU A 3 9.08 7.61 10.81
N ASP A 4 10.36 7.32 11.06
CA ASP A 4 11.47 8.27 10.89
C ASP A 4 12.01 8.28 9.45
N ALA A 5 12.82 9.28 9.12
CA ALA A 5 13.41 9.43 7.78
C ALA A 5 14.29 8.24 7.37
N PHE A 6 14.99 7.61 8.31
CA PHE A 6 15.85 6.46 8.04
C PHE A 6 15.01 5.23 7.65
N ASN A 7 13.97 4.91 8.42
CA ASN A 7 13.03 3.83 8.14
C ASN A 7 12.27 4.07 6.84
N ILE A 8 11.85 5.30 6.56
CA ILE A 8 11.21 5.67 5.30
C ILE A 8 12.18 5.41 4.14
N SER A 9 13.44 5.84 4.23
CA SER A 9 14.42 5.65 3.16
C SER A 9 14.64 4.17 2.82
N LYS A 10 14.75 3.31 3.84
CA LYS A 10 14.87 1.86 3.67
C LYS A 10 13.61 1.23 3.11
N THR A 11 12.44 1.71 3.54
CA THR A 11 11.14 1.26 3.03
C THR A 11 11.00 1.60 1.55
N VAL A 12 11.34 2.83 1.15
CA VAL A 12 11.31 3.28 -0.25
C VAL A 12 12.23 2.43 -1.11
N ASN A 13 13.48 2.20 -0.69
CA ASN A 13 14.42 1.36 -1.45
C ASN A 13 13.86 -0.05 -1.65
N LYS A 14 13.32 -0.67 -0.60
CA LYS A 14 12.71 -2.00 -0.68
C LYS A 14 11.47 -2.05 -1.57
N LEU A 15 10.63 -1.03 -1.51
CA LEU A 15 9.45 -0.93 -2.39
C LEU A 15 9.87 -0.72 -3.84
N ASN A 16 10.92 0.07 -4.11
CA ASN A 16 11.44 0.27 -5.45
C ASN A 16 11.95 -1.05 -6.03
N GLU A 17 12.77 -1.81 -5.28
CA GLU A 17 13.26 -3.12 -5.70
C GLU A 17 12.12 -4.11 -6.02
N LEU A 18 11.02 -4.08 -5.25
CA LEU A 18 9.91 -5.03 -5.41
C LEU A 18 8.85 -4.60 -6.43
N LEU A 19 8.65 -3.29 -6.63
CA LEU A 19 7.53 -2.75 -7.41
C LEU A 19 7.97 -2.01 -8.68
N THR A 20 9.27 -1.91 -8.97
CA THR A 20 9.75 -1.33 -10.23
C THR A 20 9.20 -2.13 -11.42
N GLY A 21 8.52 -1.44 -12.34
CA GLY A 21 7.88 -2.07 -13.50
C GLY A 21 6.59 -2.84 -13.18
N ALA A 22 6.10 -2.77 -11.94
CA ALA A 22 4.86 -3.43 -11.56
C ALA A 22 3.63 -2.77 -12.20
N LYS A 23 2.62 -3.58 -12.53
CA LYS A 23 1.34 -3.13 -13.05
C LYS A 23 0.30 -3.02 -11.94
N ILE A 24 -0.35 -1.87 -11.80
CA ILE A 24 -1.49 -1.71 -10.88
C ILE A 24 -2.71 -2.41 -11.50
N ASN A 25 -3.25 -3.40 -10.78
CA ASN A 25 -4.41 -4.17 -11.22
C ASN A 25 -5.73 -3.63 -10.66
N LYS A 26 -5.74 -3.31 -9.37
CA LYS A 26 -6.93 -2.80 -8.66
C LYS A 26 -6.53 -1.73 -7.67
N VAL A 27 -7.35 -0.71 -7.55
CA VAL A 27 -7.25 0.35 -6.54
C VAL A 27 -8.51 0.27 -5.69
N ASN A 28 -8.34 0.15 -4.38
CA ASN A 28 -9.45 0.09 -3.45
C ASN A 28 -9.19 1.06 -2.30
N GLN A 29 -10.22 1.80 -1.90
CA GLN A 29 -10.16 2.71 -0.77
C GLN A 29 -11.09 2.20 0.33
N PRO A 30 -10.61 1.32 1.24
CA PRO A 30 -11.44 0.79 2.32
C PRO A 30 -11.98 1.90 3.24
N ASN A 31 -11.15 2.91 3.52
CA ASN A 31 -11.48 4.04 4.38
C ASN A 31 -11.05 5.36 3.71
N LYS A 32 -11.61 6.49 4.14
CA LYS A 32 -11.25 7.82 3.61
C LYS A 32 -9.74 8.10 3.64
N GLU A 33 -9.03 7.62 4.66
CA GLU A 33 -7.62 7.89 4.89
C GLU A 33 -6.70 6.71 4.52
N GLU A 34 -7.22 5.67 3.88
CA GLU A 34 -6.44 4.48 3.53
C GLU A 34 -6.76 3.97 2.13
N ILE A 35 -5.70 3.71 1.34
CA ILE A 35 -5.79 3.14 0.00
C ILE A 35 -5.01 1.82 -0.02
N THR A 36 -5.60 0.82 -0.66
CA THR A 36 -4.98 -0.48 -0.95
C THR A 36 -4.84 -0.64 -2.46
N LEU A 37 -3.60 -0.83 -2.92
CA LEU A 37 -3.26 -1.08 -4.31
C LEU A 37 -2.92 -2.56 -4.48
N SER A 38 -3.64 -3.24 -5.37
CA SER A 38 -3.25 -4.57 -5.84
C SER A 38 -2.32 -4.40 -7.03
N VAL A 39 -1.06 -4.79 -6.88
CA VAL A 39 0.01 -4.61 -7.86
C VAL A 39 0.50 -5.98 -8.32
N TYR A 40 0.69 -6.15 -9.62
CA TYR A 40 1.27 -7.37 -10.18
C TYR A 40 2.70 -7.11 -10.61
N CYS A 41 3.63 -7.87 -10.03
CA CYS A 41 5.05 -7.79 -10.31
C CYS A 41 5.66 -9.20 -10.33
N CYS A 42 6.52 -9.49 -11.30
CA CYS A 42 7.31 -10.73 -11.36
C CYS A 42 6.50 -12.02 -11.10
N GLY A 43 5.32 -12.15 -11.70
CA GLY A 43 4.47 -13.35 -11.55
C GLY A 43 3.61 -13.38 -10.28
N LYS A 44 3.72 -12.39 -9.39
CA LYS A 44 3.03 -12.35 -8.10
C LYS A 44 2.12 -11.13 -7.99
N THR A 45 0.97 -11.32 -7.36
CA THR A 45 0.10 -10.21 -6.95
C THR A 45 0.43 -9.83 -5.52
N LEU A 46 0.88 -8.60 -5.34
CA LEU A 46 1.18 -7.98 -4.05
C LEU A 46 0.10 -6.95 -3.72
N LYS A 47 -0.15 -6.72 -2.43
CA LYS A 47 -1.01 -5.63 -1.99
C LYS A 47 -0.21 -4.62 -1.20
N LEU A 48 -0.25 -3.37 -1.64
CA LEU A 48 0.36 -2.24 -0.99
C LEU A 48 -0.71 -1.42 -0.28
N VAL A 49 -0.57 -1.24 1.02
CA VAL A 49 -1.42 -0.34 1.81
C VAL A 49 -0.70 0.96 2.06
N ILE A 50 -1.41 2.05 1.81
CA ILE A 50 -0.99 3.42 2.07
C ILE A 50 -2.04 4.01 3.01
N SER A 51 -1.63 4.34 4.22
CA SER A 51 -2.46 4.96 5.25
C SER A 51 -1.94 6.36 5.53
N ALA A 52 -2.82 7.34 5.46
CA ALA A 52 -2.59 8.73 5.87
C ALA A 52 -3.21 9.06 7.24
N HIS A 53 -3.69 8.05 7.97
CA HIS A 53 -4.31 8.22 9.28
C HIS A 53 -3.34 8.85 10.29
N ALA A 54 -3.78 9.88 11.03
CA ALA A 54 -2.92 10.66 11.94
C ALA A 54 -2.08 9.83 12.93
N LYS A 55 -2.63 8.71 13.42
CA LYS A 55 -1.94 7.80 14.35
C LYS A 55 -1.21 6.63 13.68
N TYR A 56 -1.63 6.25 12.48
CA TYR A 56 -1.23 4.99 11.84
C TYR A 56 -0.77 5.20 10.40
N ALA A 57 -0.12 6.34 10.15
CA ALA A 57 0.45 6.66 8.85
C ALA A 57 1.55 5.65 8.51
N ARG A 58 1.38 4.92 7.41
CA ARG A 58 2.32 3.87 6.98
C ARG A 58 2.15 3.53 5.51
N ILE A 59 3.24 3.05 4.93
CA ILE A 59 3.27 2.45 3.60
C ILE A 59 3.89 1.06 3.78
N ALA A 60 3.13 0.00 3.47
CA ALA A 60 3.59 -1.36 3.68
C ALA A 60 2.89 -2.35 2.75
N LEU A 61 3.60 -3.43 2.41
CA LEU A 61 2.99 -4.60 1.79
C LEU A 61 2.19 -5.37 2.86
N THR A 62 1.03 -5.87 2.48
CA THR A 62 0.16 -6.63 3.41
C THR A 62 -0.52 -7.79 2.71
N ASP A 63 -0.76 -8.86 3.47
CA ASP A 63 -1.61 -9.97 3.04
C ASP A 63 -3.04 -9.83 3.59
N LEU A 64 -3.32 -8.76 4.35
CA LEU A 64 -4.62 -8.52 4.94
C LEU A 64 -5.65 -8.15 3.86
N ASN A 65 -6.74 -8.90 3.84
CA ASN A 65 -7.93 -8.58 3.07
C ASN A 65 -8.84 -7.71 3.92
N LYS A 66 -8.89 -6.41 3.63
CA LYS A 66 -9.93 -5.54 4.19
C LYS A 66 -11.17 -5.59 3.32
N THR A 67 -12.34 -5.56 3.97
CA THR A 67 -13.62 -5.45 3.28
C THR A 67 -13.68 -4.10 2.59
N ASN A 68 -13.79 -4.12 1.27
CA ASN A 68 -13.95 -2.89 0.51
C ASN A 68 -15.40 -2.41 0.63
N PRO A 69 -15.65 -1.10 0.76
CA PRO A 69 -16.99 -0.55 0.68
C PRO A 69 -17.58 -0.89 -0.70
N LEU A 70 -18.89 -1.16 -0.73
CA LEU A 70 -19.61 -1.50 -1.96
C LEU A 70 -19.70 -0.33 -2.94
N VAL A 71 -19.52 0.89 -2.44
CA VAL A 71 -19.54 2.14 -3.23
C VAL A 71 -18.18 2.79 -3.12
N ALA A 72 -17.59 3.12 -4.28
CA ALA A 72 -16.36 3.89 -4.32
C ALA A 72 -16.62 5.28 -3.73
N PRO A 73 -15.80 5.76 -2.77
CA PRO A 73 -15.90 7.15 -2.32
C PRO A 73 -15.58 8.09 -3.50
N ASN A 74 -16.28 9.24 -3.54
CA ASN A 74 -16.12 10.27 -4.56
C ASN A 74 -14.78 10.99 -4.49
#